data_AF-A0A4P7C441-F1
#
_entry.id   AF-A0A4P7C441-F1
#
_cell.length_a   1.000
_cell.length_b   1.000
_cell.length_c   1.000
_cell.angle_alpha   90.00
_cell.angle_beta   90.00
_cell.angle_gamma   90.00
#
_symmetry.space_group_name_H-M   'P 1'
#
loop_
_entity.id
_entity.type
_entity.pdbx_description
1 polymer ?
#
loop_
_entity_poly.entity_id
_entity_poly.type
_entity_poly.pdbx_seq_one_letter_code
_entity_poly.pdbx_strand_id
1 'polypeptide(L)' 'MKTPIPKSIEIVGSQTALARSCGVRYQAVQKWIKKGRVPAERVSAIERATKGRITRYELRPDIFGEREEAAV' A
#
# COMPACT_ATOMS: atom_id res chain seq x y z
N MET A 1 9.48 -11.91 -7.69
CA MET A 1 8.53 -11.67 -6.58
C MET A 1 8.13 -10.20 -6.59
N LYS A 2 6.90 -9.86 -6.97
CA LYS A 2 6.44 -8.46 -6.99
C LYS A 2 6.07 -8.04 -5.57
N THR A 3 6.77 -7.05 -5.01
CA THR A 3 6.43 -6.48 -3.69
C THR A 3 5.09 -5.74 -3.76
N PRO A 4 4.32 -5.66 -2.65
CA PRO A 4 2.97 -5.11 -2.64
C PRO A 4 2.93 -3.61 -3.00
N ILE A 5 4.02 -2.89 -2.76
CA ILE A 5 4.15 -1.46 -3.06
C ILE A 5 4.13 -1.20 -4.59
N PRO A 6 5.03 -1.77 -5.42
CA PRO A 6 4.94 -1.66 -6.87
C PRO A 6 3.60 -2.13 -7.43
N LYS A 7 3.02 -3.22 -6.90
CA LYS A 7 1.70 -3.70 -7.32
C LYS A 7 0.61 -2.65 -7.04
N SER A 8 0.66 -1.95 -5.91
CA SER A 8 -0.28 -0.84 -5.61
C SER A 8 -0.17 0.29 -6.63
N ILE A 9 1.05 0.58 -7.08
CA ILE A 9 1.33 1.60 -8.09
C ILE A 9 0.78 1.19 -9.46
N GLU A 10 0.94 -0.07 -9.86
CA GLU A 10 0.37 -0.60 -11.11
C GLU A 10 -1.16 -0.52 -11.09
N ILE A 11 -1.81 -0.84 -9.97
CA ILE A 11 -3.28 -0.78 -9.82
C ILE A 11 -3.80 0.65 -9.89
N VAL A 12 -3.12 1.59 -9.23
CA VAL A 12 -3.50 3.02 -9.22
C VAL A 12 -3.07 3.73 -10.52
N GLY A 13 -2.13 3.14 -11.26
CA GLY A 13 -1.63 3.59 -12.55
C GLY A 13 -0.28 4.33 -12.48
N SER A 14 0.00 5.08 -11.42
CA SER A 14 1.31 5.74 -11.25
C SER A 14 1.66 6.07 -9.80
N GLN A 15 2.96 6.26 -9.54
CA GLN A 15 3.45 6.69 -8.23
C GLN A 15 2.88 8.04 -7.81
N THR A 16 2.72 8.97 -8.77
CA THR A 16 2.14 10.30 -8.52
C THR A 16 0.65 10.22 -8.19
N ALA A 17 -0.11 9.36 -8.88
CA ALA A 17 -1.51 9.12 -8.58
C ALA A 17 -1.69 8.46 -7.20
N LEU A 18 -0.82 7.50 -6.84
CA LEU A 18 -0.81 6.92 -5.51
C LEU A 18 -0.47 7.97 -4.44
N ALA A 19 0.53 8.82 -4.68
CA ALA A 19 0.92 9.89 -3.78
C ALA A 19 -0.23 10.87 -3.53
N ARG A 20 -0.91 11.31 -4.61
CA ARG A 20 -2.10 12.17 -4.55
C ARG A 20 -3.23 11.52 -3.76
N SER A 21 -3.55 10.26 -4.05
CA SER A 21 -4.60 9.50 -3.35
C SER A 21 -4.29 9.33 -1.86
N CYS A 22 -3.01 9.20 -1.51
CA CYS A 22 -2.56 9.08 -0.13
C CYS A 22 -2.33 10.42 0.58
N GLY A 23 -2.49 11.55 -0.11
CA GLY A 23 -2.20 12.89 0.43
C GLY A 23 -0.73 13.08 0.82
N VAL A 24 0.19 12.46 0.08
CA VAL A 24 1.65 12.56 0.32
C VAL A 24 2.38 13.08 -0.90
N ARG A 25 3.63 13.48 -0.71
CA ARG A 25 4.53 13.82 -1.82
C ARG A 25 5.02 12.55 -2.51
N TYR A 26 5.28 12.64 -3.82
CA TYR A 26 5.89 11.57 -4.62
C TYR A 26 7.16 10.98 -3.99
N GLN A 27 8.01 11.84 -3.40
CA GLN A 27 9.22 11.45 -2.67
C GLN A 27 8.94 10.47 -1.51
N ALA A 28 7.79 10.58 -0.84
CA ALA A 28 7.40 9.64 0.20
C ALA A 28 7.15 8.24 -0.37
N VAL A 29 6.47 8.16 -1.52
CA VAL A 29 6.23 6.89 -2.24
C VAL A 29 7.56 6.26 -2.67
N GLN A 30 8.48 7.05 -3.25
CA GLN A 30 9.82 6.56 -3.58
C GLN A 30 10.57 6.01 -2.36
N LYS A 31 10.45 6.68 -1.20
CA LYS A 31 11.04 6.22 0.06
C LYS A 31 10.46 4.87 0.49
N TRP A 32 9.15 4.65 0.32
CA TRP A 32 8.52 3.37 0.63
C TRP A 32 9.01 2.26 -0.27
N ILE A 33 9.16 2.52 -1.57
CA ILE A 33 9.71 1.56 -2.54
C ILE A 33 11.15 1.20 -2.14
N LYS A 34 12.02 2.19 -1.90
CA LYS A 34 13.42 1.96 -1.49
C LYS A 34 13.54 1.20 -0.17
N LYS A 35 12.69 1.51 0.81
CA LYS A 35 12.69 0.82 2.10
C LYS A 35 11.95 -0.52 2.09
N GLY A 36 11.19 -0.82 1.03
CA GLY A 36 10.30 -1.98 0.98
C GLY A 36 9.15 -1.96 1.99
N ARG A 37 8.88 -0.81 2.64
CA ARG A 37 7.93 -0.69 3.75
C ARG A 37 7.12 0.59 3.67
N VAL A 38 5.81 0.47 3.91
CA VAL A 38 4.88 1.60 4.09
C VAL A 38 4.65 1.85 5.59
N PRO A 39 4.60 3.11 6.05
CA PRO A 39 4.17 3.45 7.41
C PRO A 39 2.73 2.99 7.67
N ALA A 40 2.47 2.50 8.88
CA ALA A 40 1.18 1.92 9.28
C ALA A 40 0.01 2.92 9.11
N GLU A 41 0.30 4.19 9.29
CA GLU A 41 -0.65 5.31 9.17
C GLU A 41 -1.19 5.47 7.73
N ARG A 42 -0.43 4.98 6.73
CA ARG A 42 -0.73 5.18 5.30
C ARG A 42 -1.24 3.92 4.61
N VAL A 43 -1.16 2.75 5.25
CA VAL A 43 -1.63 1.49 4.66
C VAL A 43 -3.12 1.55 4.29
N SER A 44 -3.95 2.16 5.14
CA SER A 44 -5.38 2.34 4.86
C SER A 44 -5.64 3.29 3.68
N ALA A 45 -4.77 4.27 3.46
CA ALA A 45 -4.87 5.15 2.30
C ALA A 45 -4.55 4.40 1.00
N ILE A 46 -3.53 3.54 1.01
CA ILE A 46 -3.18 2.69 -0.14
C ILE A 46 -4.28 1.66 -0.41
N GLU A 47 -4.82 1.03 0.62
CA GLU A 47 -5.92 0.07 0.51
C GLU A 47 -7.16 0.71 -0.14
N ARG A 48 -7.53 1.91 0.28
CA ARG A 48 -8.61 2.68 -0.35
C ARG A 48 -8.28 3.08 -1.79
N ALA A 49 -7.06 3.55 -2.05
CA ALA A 49 -6.61 3.94 -3.39
C ALA A 49 -6.62 2.75 -4.37
N THR A 50 -6.28 1.55 -3.88
CA THR A 50 -6.31 0.31 -4.66
C THR A 50 -7.68 -0.37 -4.66
N LYS A 51 -8.72 0.26 -4.08
CA LYS A 51 -10.07 -0.28 -3.97
C LYS A 51 -10.11 -1.68 -3.34
N GLY A 52 -9.30 -1.92 -2.30
CA GLY A 52 -9.22 -3.20 -1.59
C GLY A 52 -8.46 -4.30 -2.35
N ARG A 53 -7.84 -3.99 -3.50
CA ARG A 53 -7.01 -4.96 -4.25
C ARG A 53 -5.68 -5.26 -3.56
N ILE A 54 -5.20 -4.33 -2.75
CA ILE A 54 -4.09 -4.54 -1.83
C ILE A 54 -4.57 -4.18 -0.44
N THR A 55 -4.43 -5.12 0.47
CA THR A 55 -4.86 -4.93 1.85
C THR A 55 -3.71 -4.46 2.73
N ARG A 56 -4.06 -3.86 3.87
CA ARG A 56 -3.07 -3.49 4.90
C ARG A 56 -2.24 -4.68 5.42
N TYR A 57 -2.82 -5.88 5.42
CA TYR A 57 -2.17 -7.13 5.79
C TYR A 57 -1.05 -7.49 4.81
N GLU A 58 -1.25 -7.30 3.50
CA GLU A 58 -0.19 -7.51 2.51
C GLU A 58 0.92 -6.46 2.63
N LEU A 59 0.57 -5.21 2.94
CA LEU A 59 1.55 -4.12 3.06
C LEU A 59 2.39 -4.20 4.34
N ARG A 60 1.77 -4.62 5.45
CA ARG A 60 2.36 -4.69 6.78
C ARG A 60 1.83 -5.92 7.54
N PRO A 61 2.21 -7.14 7.14
CA PRO A 61 1.85 -8.35 7.88
C PRO A 61 2.39 -8.30 9.32
N ASP A 62 3.53 -7.62 9.49
CA ASP A 62 4.21 -7.37 10.77
C ASP A 62 3.36 -6.63 11.83
N ILE A 63 2.37 -5.84 11.40
CA ILE A 63 1.46 -5.12 12.33
C ILE A 63 0.08 -5.74 12.36
N PHE A 64 -0.46 -6.07 11.18
CA PHE A 64 -1.85 -6.47 11.04
C PHE A 64 -2.03 -7.99 11.13
N GLY A 65 -0.95 -8.77 11.17
CA GLY A 65 -0.99 -10.22 11.14
C GLY A 65 -1.38 -10.77 9.76
N GLU A 66 -1.68 -12.07 9.74
CA GLU A 66 -2.32 -12.69 8.59
C GLU A 66 -3.76 -12.19 8.50
N ARG A 67 -4.21 -11.92 7.27
CA ARG A 67 -5.60 -11.57 7.01
C ARG A 67 -6.44 -12.76 7.43
N GLU A 68 -7.00 -12.72 8.63
CA GLU A 68 -8.09 -13.61 9.00
C GLU A 68 -9.21 -13.28 8.01
N GLU A 69 -9.39 -14.19 7.05
CA GLU A 69 -10.52 -14.21 6.16
C GLU A 69 -11.73 -14.20 7.10
N ALA A 70 -12.46 -13.09 7.14
CA ALA A 70 -13.75 -13.05 7.80
C ALA A 70 -14.62 -14.07 7.08
N ALA A 71 -14.54 -15.30 7.57
CA ALA A 71 -15.44 -16.38 7.26
C ALA A 71 -16.82 -15.87 7.64
N VAL A 72 -17.66 -15.82 6.61
CA VAL A 72 -19.11 -15.71 6.65
C VAL A 72 -19.69 -16.67 7.68
#